data_AF-A0A4U9Z5V5-F1
#
_entry.id   AF-A0A4U9Z5V5-F1
#
_cell.length_a   1.000
_cell.length_b   1.000
_cell.length_c   1.000
_cell.angle_alpha   90.00
_cell.angle_beta   90.00
_cell.angle_gamma   90.00
#
_symmetry.space_group_name_H-M   'P 1'
#
loop_
_entity.id
_entity.type
_entity.pdbx_description
1 polymer ?
#
loop_
_entity_poly.entity_id
_entity_poly.type
_entity_poly.pdbx_seq_one_letter_code
_entity_poly.pdbx_strand_id
1 'polypeptide(L)'
;MAILVLGGAGYIGSHMVDRLVEAGRKVTRNPIPLEIADRRPGNPDTLVASSDKARQVLGWQPKFDNIEMIIETAWKWHSTHPNGYAD
;
A
#
# COMPACT_ATOMS: atom_id res chain seq x y z
N MET A 1 10.90 14.97 -1.39
CA MET A 1 10.80 13.57 -0.93
C MET A 1 10.21 12.76 -2.07
N ALA A 2 10.95 11.82 -2.65
CA ALA A 2 10.43 10.93 -3.69
C ALA A 2 10.06 9.60 -3.03
N ILE A 3 8.80 9.19 -3.10
CA ILE A 3 8.33 7.90 -2.60
C ILE A 3 8.19 6.99 -3.82
N LEU A 4 9.09 6.03 -3.96
CA LEU A 4 8.99 4.99 -4.98
C LEU A 4 7.98 3.94 -4.51
N VAL A 5 6.77 4.00 -5.04
CA VAL A 5 5.76 2.96 -4.83
C VAL A 5 6.01 1.87 -5.88
N LEU A 6 6.70 0.80 -5.49
CA LEU A 6 6.88 -0.37 -6.35
C LEU A 6 5.60 -1.21 -6.34
N GLY A 7 4.87 -1.19 -7.45
CA GLY A 7 3.68 -2.02 -7.68
C GLY A 7 3.96 -3.47 -8.01
N GLY A 8 3.08 -4.34 -7.54
CA GLY A 8 2.89 -5.68 -8.11
C GLY A 8 2.70 -5.56 -9.62
N ALA A 9 3.26 -6.49 -10.39
CA ALA A 9 3.19 -6.39 -11.83
C ALA A 9 1.76 -6.57 -12.34
N GLY A 10 1.51 -6.26 -13.62
CA GLY A 10 0.25 -6.53 -14.33
C GLY A 10 -0.87 -5.51 -14.12
N TYR A 11 -1.93 -5.55 -14.96
CA TYR A 11 -3.09 -4.63 -14.95
C TYR A 11 -3.67 -4.49 -13.54
N ILE A 12 -3.92 -5.57 -12.80
CA ILE A 12 -4.47 -5.49 -11.44
C ILE A 12 -3.45 -4.90 -10.45
N GLY A 13 -2.17 -5.25 -10.59
CA GLY A 13 -1.09 -4.68 -9.77
C GLY A 13 -0.91 -3.18 -9.98
N SER A 14 -0.98 -2.70 -11.22
CA SER A 14 -0.93 -1.27 -11.55
C SER A 14 -2.17 -0.53 -11.04
N HIS A 15 -3.37 -1.11 -11.17
CA HIS A 15 -4.59 -0.51 -10.59
C HIS A 15 -4.49 -0.40 -9.07
N MET A 16 -3.86 -1.37 -8.39
CA MET A 16 -3.63 -1.28 -6.95
C MET A 16 -2.62 -0.18 -6.59
N VAL A 17 -1.57 0.03 -7.38
CA VAL A 17 -0.66 1.18 -7.21
C VAL A 17 -1.41 2.49 -7.35
N ASP A 18 -2.19 2.63 -8.42
CA ASP A 18 -2.97 3.85 -8.65
C ASP A 18 -3.92 4.11 -7.48
N ARG A 19 -4.61 3.07 -6.98
CA ARG A 19 -5.47 3.20 -5.78
C ARG A 19 -4.71 3.57 -4.52
N LEU A 20 -3.50 3.04 -4.31
CA LEU A 20 -2.63 3.41 -3.18
C LEU A 20 -2.21 4.88 -3.28
N VAL A 21 -1.81 5.34 -4.47
CA VAL A 21 -1.39 6.72 -4.71
C VAL A 21 -2.56 7.68 -4.49
N GLU A 22 -3.75 7.38 -5.02
CA GLU A 22 -4.94 8.20 -4.80
C GLU A 22 -5.34 8.26 -3.32
N ALA A 23 -5.37 7.12 -2.62
CA ALA A 23 -5.64 7.09 -1.19
C ALA A 23 -4.57 7.89 -0.41
N GLY A 24 -3.30 7.79 -0.80
CA GLY A 24 -2.20 8.58 -0.26
C GLY A 24 -2.41 10.08 -0.45
N ARG A 25 -2.78 10.53 -1.65
CA ARG A 25 -3.09 11.94 -1.94
C ARG A 25 -4.22 12.46 -1.05
N LYS A 26 -5.29 11.68 -0.88
CA LYS A 26 -6.42 12.03 -0.01
C LYS A 26 -6.02 12.15 1.46
N VAL A 27 -5.34 11.13 1.99
CA VAL A 27 -4.97 11.05 3.41
C VAL A 27 -3.95 12.11 3.78
N THR A 28 -2.90 12.28 2.95
CA THR A 28 -1.84 13.25 3.22
C THR A 28 -2.23 14.68 2.87
N ARG A 29 -3.28 14.87 2.05
CA ARG A 29 -3.65 16.14 1.42
C ARG A 29 -2.51 16.81 0.65
N ASN A 30 -1.57 16.01 0.17
CA ASN A 30 -0.39 16.46 -0.55
C ASN A 30 -0.36 15.86 -1.97
N PRO A 31 0.21 16.59 -2.95
CA PRO A 31 0.53 16.01 -4.24
C PRO A 31 1.54 14.87 -4.08
N ILE A 32 1.25 13.72 -4.70
CA ILE A 32 2.17 12.60 -4.81
C ILE A 32 2.41 12.39 -6.31
N PRO A 33 3.53 12.88 -6.88
CA PRO A 33 3.85 12.66 -8.29
C PRO A 33 3.93 11.16 -8.60
N LEU A 34 3.39 10.77 -9.75
CA LEU A 34 3.42 9.40 -10.25
C LEU A 34 4.08 9.42 -11.62
N GLU A 35 5.06 8.54 -11.81
CA GLU A 35 5.73 8.31 -13.08
C GLU A 35 5.60 6.82 -13.42
N ILE A 36 5.18 6.53 -14.65
CA ILE A 36 5.09 5.16 -15.14
C ILE A 36 6.45 4.74 -15.66
N ALA A 37 6.95 3.62 -15.17
CA ALA A 37 8.24 3.04 -15.55
C ALA A 37 8.08 1.58 -16.00
N ASP A 38 9.15 1.03 -16.56
CA ASP A 38 9.18 -0.36 -17.00
C ASP A 38 8.91 -1.35 -15.85
N ARG A 39 8.28 -2.47 -16.18
CA ARG A 39 8.02 -3.55 -15.23
C ARG A 39 9.33 -4.08 -14.66
N ARG A 40 9.44 -4.13 -13.34
CA ARG A 40 10.55 -4.79 -12.66
C ARG A 40 10.54 -6.30 -12.95
N PRO A 41 11.63 -6.88 -13.52
CA PRO A 41 11.72 -8.32 -13.77
C PRO A 41 11.52 -9.13 -12.48
N GLY A 42 10.80 -10.24 -12.58
CA GLY A 42 10.50 -11.14 -11.45
C GLY A 42 9.24 -10.82 -10.66
N ASN A 43 8.60 -9.64 -10.85
CA ASN A 43 7.31 -9.35 -10.22
C ASN A 43 6.16 -10.07 -10.98
N PRO A 44 5.23 -10.77 -10.30
CA PRO A 44 4.06 -11.42 -10.91
C PRO A 44 2.95 -10.41 -11.22
N ASP A 45 2.10 -10.73 -12.21
CA ASP A 45 1.02 -9.85 -12.71
C ASP A 45 -0.14 -9.59 -11.74
N THR A 46 -0.24 -10.40 -10.69
CA THR A 46 -1.18 -10.22 -9.58
C THR A 46 -0.69 -11.09 -8.44
N LEU A 47 -0.79 -10.59 -7.22
CA LEU A 47 -0.50 -11.37 -6.01
C LEU A 47 -1.53 -11.02 -4.93
N VAL A 48 -2.50 -11.92 -4.70
CA VAL A 48 -3.55 -11.76 -3.70
C VAL A 48 -3.70 -13.06 -2.93
N ALA A 49 -3.76 -12.99 -1.61
CA ALA A 49 -3.93 -14.15 -0.75
C ALA A 49 -5.42 -14.48 -0.54
N SER A 50 -5.81 -15.75 -0.63
CA SER A 50 -7.04 -16.22 0.02
C SER A 50 -6.81 -16.28 1.53
N SER A 51 -7.77 -15.74 2.28
CA SER A 51 -7.76 -15.75 3.75
C SER A 51 -8.76 -16.76 4.34
N ASP A 52 -9.39 -17.59 3.51
CA ASP A 52 -10.50 -18.45 3.93
C ASP A 52 -10.07 -19.46 4.99
N LYS A 53 -8.89 -20.06 4.81
CA LYS A 53 -8.34 -21.02 5.78
C LYS A 53 -8.08 -20.37 7.14
N ALA A 54 -7.56 -19.14 7.17
CA ALA A 54 -7.32 -18.42 8.42
C ALA A 54 -8.64 -18.07 9.12
N ARG A 55 -9.67 -17.65 8.35
CA ARG A 55 -11.01 -17.39 8.88
C ARG A 55 -11.64 -18.66 9.47
N GLN A 56 -11.55 -19.79 8.76
CA GLN A 56 -12.17 -21.05 9.17
C GLN A 56 -11.49 -21.70 10.37
N VAL A 57 -10.16 -21.77 10.36
CA VAL A 57 -9.39 -22.53 11.38
C VAL A 57 -9.14 -21.69 12.63
N LEU A 58 -8.83 -20.41 12.46
CA LEU A 58 -8.40 -19.54 13.56
C LEU A 58 -9.51 -18.59 14.02
N GLY A 59 -10.67 -18.57 13.34
CA GLY A 59 -11.68 -17.53 13.55
C GLY A 59 -11.17 -16.13 13.21
N TRP A 60 -10.08 -16.02 12.43
CA TRP A 60 -9.42 -14.75 12.18
C TRP A 60 -10.32 -13.82 11.36
N GLN A 61 -10.45 -12.57 11.80
CA GLN A 61 -11.18 -11.53 11.09
C GLN A 61 -10.30 -10.27 11.01
N PRO A 62 -10.06 -9.72 9.81
CA PRO A 62 -9.32 -8.48 9.67
C PRO A 62 -10.12 -7.34 10.31
N LYS A 63 -9.46 -6.55 11.17
CA LYS A 63 -10.06 -5.34 11.75
C LYS A 63 -9.92 -4.12 10.85
N PHE A 64 -8.97 -4.18 9.92
CA PHE A 64 -8.60 -3.09 9.01
C PHE A 64 -8.57 -3.63 7.59
N ASP A 65 -9.64 -3.40 6.83
CA ASP A 65 -9.81 -3.79 5.43
C ASP A 65 -9.91 -2.59 4.48
N ASN A 66 -9.83 -1.37 5.04
CA ASN A 66 -9.85 -0.12 4.29
C ASN A 66 -8.42 0.43 4.09
N ILE A 67 -8.04 0.58 2.82
CA ILE A 67 -6.76 1.13 2.37
C ILE A 67 -6.48 2.55 2.91
N GLU A 68 -7.49 3.42 2.99
CA GLU A 68 -7.33 4.81 3.47
C GLU A 68 -6.98 4.81 4.96
N MET A 69 -7.60 3.94 5.77
CA MET A 69 -7.30 3.80 7.20
C MET A 69 -5.90 3.22 7.44
N ILE A 70 -5.49 2.23 6.62
CA ILE A 70 -4.13 1.67 6.68
C ILE A 70 -3.11 2.77 6.39
N ILE A 71 -3.31 3.55 5.33
CA ILE A 71 -2.41 4.66 4.97
C ILE A 71 -2.43 5.77 6.03
N GLU A 72 -3.59 6.09 6.62
CA GLU A 72 -3.73 7.10 7.67
C GLU A 72 -2.88 6.76 8.89
N THR A 73 -2.96 5.52 9.36
CA THR A 73 -2.16 5.08 10.52
C THR A 73 -0.65 5.13 10.22
N ALA A 74 -0.24 4.72 9.02
CA ALA A 74 1.16 4.82 8.58
C ALA A 74 1.61 6.28 8.46
N TRP A 75 0.81 7.15 7.85
CA TRP A 75 1.12 8.57 7.69
C TRP A 75 1.25 9.28 9.04
N LYS A 76 0.37 8.98 10.00
CA LYS A 76 0.45 9.52 11.36
C LYS A 76 1.78 9.18 12.03
N TRP A 77 2.27 7.95 11.86
CA TRP A 77 3.58 7.56 12.35
C TRP A 77 4.70 8.32 11.63
N HIS A 78 4.76 8.26 10.31
CA HIS A 78 5.85 8.85 9.53
C HIS A 78 5.92 10.38 9.62
N SER A 79 4.78 11.06 9.76
CA SER A 79 4.73 12.51 9.95
C SER A 79 5.23 12.96 11.32
N THR A 80 5.18 12.10 12.33
CA THR A 80 5.68 12.39 13.69
C THR A 80 7.10 11.86 13.92
N HIS A 81 7.55 10.90 13.12
CA HIS A 81 8.87 10.28 13.19
C HIS A 81 9.59 10.35 11.83
N PRO A 82 9.94 11.56 11.34
CA PRO A 82 10.53 11.72 10.01
C PRO A 82 11.87 11.00 9.84
N ASN A 83 12.60 10.77 10.94
CA ASN A 83 13.88 10.07 10.96
C ASN A 83 13.77 8.63 11.52
N GLY A 84 12.56 8.12 11.75
CA GLY A 84 12.35 6.83 12.37
C GLY A 84 12.49 6.86 13.90
N TYR A 85 12.93 5.75 14.49
CA TYR A 85 13.21 5.65 15.92
C TYR A 85 14.50 6.40 16.27
N ALA A 86 14.62 6.86 17.52
CA ALA A 86 15.89 7.36 18.03
C ALA A 86 16.80 6.15 18.30
N ASP A 87 17.92 6.07 17.58
CA ASP A 87 18.99 5.11 17.82
C ASP A 87 19.78 5.44 19.10
#